data_AF-A0A2A2M242-F1
#
_entry.id   AF-A0A2A2M242-F1
#
_cell.length_a   1.000
_cell.length_b   1.000
_cell.length_c   1.000
_cell.angle_alpha   90.00
_cell.angle_beta   90.00
_cell.angle_gamma   90.00
#
_symmetry.space_group_name_H-M   'P 1'
#
loop_
_entity.id
_entity.type
_entity.pdbx_description
1 polymer ?
#
loop_
_entity_poly.entity_id
_entity_poly.type
_entity_poly.pdbx_seq_one_letter_code
_entity_poly.pdbx_strand_id
1 'polypeptide(L)'
;MKQLLFKPYYFAGTFGVSLYPCSLPGKGPMFRLEEDEMEVGLGIHGESGRRRESAKSAREVATDLMKDISECLRLKKDEPICVLLNNLGSVSQLEMNILAAEIIQWARNAEFVIKRFYSGTFLTSLDGHGISITILRVYDENLLAYLDAPTNAPAWRPSTVTEVDYTKLDLKTKEEEKQVKETDEMKDANPTADGNLVERMMESVCEEMKKREDELNRLDGAAGDADCGSTFASAAKAIYNAKDKLDFAHPYRLLRQVSEIFEESVGGTSGAVRHSIRLL
;
A
#
# COMPACT_ATOMS: atom_id res chain seq x y z
N MET A 1 14.95 40.44 -8.03
CA MET A 1 15.63 39.27 -8.63
C MET A 1 17.10 39.12 -8.22
N LYS A 2 17.99 40.13 -8.36
CA LYS A 2 19.44 39.96 -8.07
C LYS A 2 19.85 39.88 -6.59
N GLN A 3 18.99 40.24 -5.62
CA GLN A 3 19.32 40.21 -4.19
C GLN A 3 19.13 38.85 -3.49
N LEU A 4 18.51 37.85 -4.14
CA LEU A 4 18.25 36.54 -3.53
C LEU A 4 19.43 35.55 -3.63
N LEU A 5 20.49 35.88 -4.39
CA LEU A 5 21.52 34.90 -4.80
C LEU A 5 22.87 34.99 -4.04
N PHE A 6 23.04 35.89 -3.08
CA PHE A 6 24.35 36.16 -2.45
C PHE A 6 24.33 36.13 -0.92
N LYS A 7 23.85 35.03 -0.33
CA LYS A 7 24.16 34.67 1.05
C LYS A 7 24.98 33.36 1.05
N PRO A 8 25.99 33.20 1.92
CA PRO A 8 26.89 32.04 1.95
C PRO A 8 26.24 30.77 2.55
N TYR A 9 24.92 30.65 2.48
CA TYR A 9 24.16 29.52 3.00
C TYR A 9 23.61 28.72 1.83
N TYR A 10 23.89 27.42 1.79
CA TYR A 10 23.24 26.51 0.83
C TYR A 10 21.75 26.44 1.18
N PHE A 11 20.90 26.91 0.26
CA PHE A 11 19.45 26.96 0.47
C PHE A 11 18.73 25.69 0.02
N ALA A 12 19.35 24.91 -0.86
CA ALA A 12 18.82 23.65 -1.35
C ALA A 12 19.92 22.62 -1.49
N GLY A 13 19.56 21.35 -1.32
CA GLY A 13 20.42 20.21 -1.49
C GLY A 13 19.64 19.08 -2.17
N THR A 14 20.29 18.44 -3.14
CA THR A 14 19.71 17.33 -3.91
C THR A 14 20.63 16.12 -3.83
N PHE A 15 20.06 14.95 -3.56
CA PHE A 15 20.80 13.70 -3.62
C PHE A 15 19.90 12.58 -4.14
N GLY A 16 20.48 11.66 -4.89
CA GLY A 16 19.71 10.64 -5.60
C GLY A 16 20.37 9.28 -5.59
N VAL A 17 19.62 8.29 -6.03
CA VAL A 17 20.06 6.89 -6.13
C VAL A 17 19.40 6.25 -7.34
N SER A 18 20.07 5.29 -7.96
CA SER A 18 19.56 4.53 -9.09
C SER A 18 19.84 3.05 -8.91
N LEU A 19 18.83 2.21 -9.16
CA LEU A 19 18.98 0.75 -9.28
C LEU A 19 19.34 0.36 -10.71
N TYR A 20 18.93 1.18 -11.68
CA TYR A 20 19.24 0.97 -13.08
C TYR A 20 19.63 2.29 -13.74
N PRO A 21 20.76 2.36 -14.46
CA PRO A 21 21.12 3.55 -15.22
C PRO A 21 20.27 3.69 -16.47
N CYS A 22 20.16 4.90 -16.99
CA CYS A 22 19.40 5.05 -18.21
C CYS A 22 20.12 4.47 -19.44
N SER A 23 19.31 4.02 -20.38
CA SER A 23 19.69 3.47 -21.67
C SER A 23 19.72 4.56 -22.72
N LEU A 24 20.83 4.64 -23.44
CA LEU A 24 20.90 5.51 -24.62
C LEU A 24 20.20 4.81 -25.79
N PRO A 25 19.32 5.52 -26.53
CA PRO A 25 18.65 4.97 -27.71
C PRO A 25 19.64 4.34 -28.69
N GLY A 26 19.46 3.05 -28.97
CA GLY A 26 20.32 2.28 -29.88
C GLY A 26 21.69 1.85 -29.33
N LYS A 27 22.01 2.14 -28.07
CA LYS A 27 23.28 1.72 -27.42
C LYS A 27 23.08 0.87 -26.16
N GLY A 28 21.90 0.91 -25.55
CA GLY A 28 21.64 0.19 -24.28
C GLY A 28 22.11 0.98 -23.05
N PRO A 29 22.24 0.33 -21.89
CA PRO A 29 22.54 0.99 -20.61
C PRO A 29 23.94 1.62 -20.60
N MET A 30 24.06 2.80 -20.00
CA MET A 30 25.36 3.52 -19.95
C MET A 30 26.42 2.84 -19.11
N PHE A 31 26.02 2.10 -18.07
CA PHE A 31 26.89 1.22 -17.29
C PHE A 31 26.09 0.04 -16.74
N ARG A 32 26.75 -0.90 -16.06
CA ARG A 32 26.10 -2.04 -15.42
C ARG A 32 26.15 -1.93 -13.90
N LEU A 33 25.01 -2.28 -13.30
CA LEU A 33 24.83 -2.59 -11.90
C LEU A 33 24.33 -4.04 -11.85
N GLU A 34 24.76 -4.79 -10.84
CA GLU A 34 24.20 -6.11 -10.55
C GLU A 34 22.78 -5.96 -9.96
N GLU A 35 21.99 -7.04 -9.95
CA GLU A 35 20.57 -7.00 -9.52
C GLU A 35 20.40 -6.53 -8.06
N ASP A 36 21.39 -6.77 -7.21
CA ASP A 36 21.42 -6.39 -5.81
C ASP A 36 22.28 -5.15 -5.53
N GLU A 37 22.62 -4.37 -6.56
CA GLU A 37 23.40 -3.14 -6.43
C GLU A 37 22.55 -1.88 -6.67
N MET A 38 22.98 -0.79 -6.03
CA MET A 38 22.48 0.55 -6.29
C MET A 38 23.64 1.55 -6.36
N GLU A 39 23.49 2.53 -7.25
CA GLU A 39 24.43 3.63 -7.40
C GLU A 39 23.88 4.88 -6.71
N VAL A 40 24.59 5.35 -5.68
CA VAL A 40 24.22 6.54 -4.92
C VAL A 40 24.96 7.76 -5.45
N GLY A 41 24.23 8.85 -5.69
CA GLY A 41 24.75 10.11 -6.20
C GLY A 41 24.93 10.12 -7.71
N LEU A 42 24.17 9.30 -8.45
CA LEU A 42 24.23 9.25 -9.91
C LEU A 42 23.83 10.59 -10.54
N GLY A 43 24.58 11.03 -11.55
CA GLY A 43 24.23 12.19 -12.37
C GLY A 43 23.07 11.89 -13.34
N ILE A 44 22.40 12.96 -13.80
CA ILE A 44 21.25 12.85 -14.71
C ILE A 44 21.62 12.45 -16.15
N HIS A 45 22.91 12.34 -16.46
CA HIS A 45 23.40 11.78 -17.72
C HIS A 45 24.14 10.46 -17.49
N GLY A 46 23.89 9.79 -16.37
CA GLY A 46 24.52 8.52 -16.01
C GLY A 46 26.00 8.62 -15.69
N GLU A 47 26.48 9.81 -15.29
CA GLU A 47 27.81 9.98 -14.73
C GLU A 47 27.93 9.16 -13.44
N SER A 48 29.05 8.44 -13.26
CA SER A 48 29.28 7.60 -12.07
C SER A 48 28.96 8.34 -10.78
N GLY A 49 28.28 7.63 -9.87
CA GLY A 49 27.85 8.20 -8.61
C GLY A 49 29.00 8.38 -7.63
N ARG A 50 28.64 8.78 -6.41
CA ARG A 50 29.56 8.89 -5.29
C ARG A 50 30.05 7.52 -4.82
N ARG A 51 29.17 6.51 -4.85
CA ARG A 51 29.47 5.15 -4.40
C ARG A 51 28.44 4.15 -4.96
N ARG A 52 28.89 2.90 -5.07
CA ARG A 52 28.02 1.73 -5.24
C ARG A 52 27.89 1.01 -3.91
N GLU A 53 26.69 0.54 -3.62
CA GLU A 53 26.39 -0.25 -2.44
C GLU A 53 25.27 -1.25 -2.73
N SER A 54 25.09 -2.23 -1.87
CA SER A 54 23.97 -3.17 -2.00
C SER A 54 22.64 -2.44 -1.95
N ALA A 55 21.66 -2.91 -2.72
CA ALA A 55 20.31 -2.40 -2.73
C ALA A 55 19.71 -2.47 -1.32
N LYS A 56 19.08 -1.38 -0.90
CA LYS A 56 18.48 -1.22 0.43
C LYS A 56 16.97 -1.12 0.34
N SER A 57 16.29 -1.29 1.48
CA SER A 57 14.85 -1.00 1.55
C SER A 57 14.57 0.48 1.27
N ALA A 58 13.35 0.80 0.81
CA ALA A 58 12.92 2.18 0.58
C ALA A 58 13.09 3.07 1.84
N ARG A 59 12.87 2.50 3.03
CA ARG A 59 13.07 3.16 4.32
C ARG A 59 14.52 3.56 4.55
N GLU A 60 15.44 2.64 4.31
CA GLU A 60 16.88 2.88 4.47
C GLU A 60 17.37 3.90 3.43
N VAL A 61 16.95 3.76 2.17
CA VAL A 61 17.27 4.74 1.10
C VAL A 61 16.79 6.14 1.47
N ALA A 62 15.51 6.28 1.86
CA ALA A 62 14.96 7.56 2.26
C ALA A 62 15.72 8.15 3.46
N THR A 63 16.04 7.32 4.46
CA THR A 63 16.80 7.72 5.65
C THR A 63 18.18 8.25 5.28
N ASP A 64 18.94 7.50 4.47
CA ASP A 64 20.30 7.86 4.10
C ASP A 64 20.35 9.14 3.28
N LEU A 65 19.49 9.26 2.25
CA LEU A 65 19.44 10.45 1.40
C LEU A 65 18.99 11.68 2.19
N MET A 66 17.92 11.57 2.98
CA MET A 66 17.41 12.68 3.78
C MET A 66 18.42 13.14 4.83
N LYS A 67 19.12 12.21 5.48
CA LYS A 67 20.18 12.50 6.44
C LYS A 67 21.36 13.21 5.78
N ASP A 68 21.88 12.67 4.68
CA ASP A 68 23.02 13.25 3.94
C ASP A 68 22.70 14.70 3.49
N ILE A 69 21.50 14.93 2.97
CA ILE A 69 21.06 16.28 2.56
C ILE A 69 20.91 17.20 3.78
N SER A 70 20.29 16.72 4.86
CA SER A 70 20.03 17.51 6.07
C SER A 70 21.32 17.93 6.77
N GLU A 71 22.31 17.04 6.85
CA GLU A 71 23.64 17.32 7.41
C GLU A 71 24.43 18.31 6.54
N CYS A 72 24.38 18.14 5.21
CA CYS A 72 25.01 19.07 4.27
C CYS A 72 24.44 20.49 4.39
N LEU A 73 23.11 20.58 4.48
CA LEU A 73 22.40 21.86 4.64
C LEU A 73 22.46 22.39 6.07
N ARG A 74 22.89 21.59 7.06
CA ARG A 74 22.86 21.95 8.50
C ARG A 74 21.47 22.42 8.92
N LEU A 75 20.45 21.63 8.58
CA LEU A 75 19.07 21.91 8.97
C LEU A 75 18.90 21.77 10.48
N LYS A 76 18.02 22.61 11.04
CA LYS A 76 17.69 22.58 12.46
C LYS A 76 16.30 21.99 12.67
N LYS A 77 16.09 21.47 13.87
CA LYS A 77 14.77 21.08 14.35
C LYS A 77 13.77 22.23 14.17
N ASP A 78 12.52 21.87 13.85
CA ASP A 78 11.38 22.76 13.58
C ASP A 78 11.57 23.69 12.37
N GLU A 79 12.62 23.48 11.56
CA GLU A 79 12.88 24.33 10.39
C GLU A 79 11.90 24.00 9.24
N PRO A 80 11.24 25.02 8.65
CA PRO A 80 10.32 24.82 7.55
C PRO A 80 11.09 24.48 6.25
N ILE A 81 10.68 23.39 5.62
CA ILE A 81 11.30 22.89 4.39
C ILE A 81 10.25 22.58 3.32
N CYS A 82 10.67 22.64 2.06
CA CYS A 82 9.98 22.04 0.93
C CYS A 82 10.76 20.81 0.48
N VAL A 83 10.05 19.73 0.15
CA VAL A 83 10.65 18.48 -0.31
C VAL A 83 10.14 18.16 -1.70
N LEU A 84 11.05 17.82 -2.60
CA LEU A 84 10.75 17.33 -3.94
C LEU A 84 11.33 15.93 -4.08
N LEU A 85 10.46 14.93 -4.15
CA LEU A 85 10.77 13.57 -4.58
C LEU A 85 10.57 13.47 -6.09
N ASN A 86 11.68 13.38 -6.81
CA ASN A 86 11.73 13.36 -8.26
C ASN A 86 12.02 11.94 -8.78
N ASN A 87 11.24 11.52 -9.77
CA ASN A 87 11.41 10.28 -10.51
C ASN A 87 12.35 10.50 -11.71
N LEU A 88 13.39 9.67 -11.83
CA LEU A 88 14.34 9.74 -12.94
C LEU A 88 13.80 9.13 -14.24
N GLY A 89 12.68 8.42 -14.23
CA GLY A 89 12.05 7.92 -15.44
C GLY A 89 11.12 6.76 -15.20
N SER A 90 11.68 5.62 -14.79
CA SER A 90 10.99 4.32 -14.82
C SER A 90 10.54 3.80 -13.45
N VAL A 91 10.65 4.60 -12.39
CA VAL A 91 10.12 4.22 -11.06
C VAL A 91 8.59 4.25 -11.10
N SER A 92 7.95 3.20 -10.58
CA SER A 92 6.49 3.10 -10.57
C SER A 92 5.85 4.08 -9.60
N GLN A 93 4.57 4.40 -9.81
CA GLN A 93 3.83 5.25 -8.85
C GLN A 93 3.69 4.60 -7.47
N LEU A 94 3.66 3.27 -7.40
CA LEU A 94 3.60 2.54 -6.14
C LEU A 94 4.90 2.75 -5.34
N GLU A 95 6.06 2.59 -5.98
CA GLU A 95 7.36 2.84 -5.36
C GLU A 95 7.53 4.31 -4.93
N MET A 96 7.11 5.25 -5.79
CA MET A 96 7.12 6.68 -5.47
C MET A 96 6.27 7.00 -4.24
N ASN A 97 5.12 6.36 -4.08
CA ASN A 97 4.26 6.54 -2.90
C ASN A 97 4.85 5.91 -1.64
N ILE A 98 5.49 4.74 -1.74
CA ILE A 98 6.22 4.13 -0.62
C ILE A 98 7.35 5.06 -0.17
N LEU A 99 8.19 5.53 -1.10
CA LEU A 99 9.27 6.46 -0.79
C LEU A 99 8.75 7.77 -0.19
N ALA A 100 7.65 8.31 -0.72
CA ALA A 100 7.03 9.50 -0.13
C ALA A 100 6.60 9.28 1.33
N ALA A 101 5.99 8.13 1.63
CA ALA A 101 5.61 7.77 2.99
C ALA A 101 6.83 7.67 3.91
N GLU A 102 7.90 7.00 3.47
CA GLU A 102 9.15 6.87 4.24
C GLU A 102 9.84 8.21 4.49
N ILE A 103 9.87 9.10 3.49
CA ILE A 103 10.43 10.45 3.63
C ILE A 103 9.62 11.28 4.64
N ILE A 104 8.29 11.23 4.54
CA ILE A 104 7.39 11.94 5.46
C ILE A 104 7.60 11.42 6.88
N GLN A 105 7.65 10.10 7.06
CA GLN A 105 7.87 9.48 8.36
C GLN A 105 9.25 9.83 8.94
N TRP A 106 10.29 9.84 8.12
CA TRP A 106 11.62 10.26 8.53
C TRP A 106 11.64 11.72 8.98
N ALA A 107 11.02 12.62 8.20
CA ALA A 107 10.94 14.04 8.53
C ALA A 107 10.15 14.31 9.81
N ARG A 108 9.09 13.53 10.08
CA ARG A 108 8.37 13.54 11.36
C ARG A 108 9.30 13.22 12.53
N ASN A 109 10.07 12.14 12.41
CA ASN A 109 10.99 11.68 13.46
C ASN A 109 12.15 12.67 13.68
N ALA A 110 12.60 13.34 12.61
CA ALA A 110 13.61 14.38 12.67
C ALA A 110 13.05 15.77 13.07
N GLU A 111 11.74 15.87 13.32
CA GLU A 111 11.05 17.09 13.74
C GLU A 111 11.21 18.25 12.75
N PHE A 112 11.16 17.95 11.45
CA PHE A 112 11.10 18.96 10.39
C PHE A 112 9.66 19.30 10.02
N VAL A 113 9.44 20.54 9.58
CA VAL A 113 8.12 21.01 9.14
C VAL A 113 8.07 21.06 7.61
N ILE A 114 7.49 20.04 6.99
CA ILE A 114 7.32 20.03 5.53
C ILE A 114 6.15 20.95 5.14
N LYS A 115 6.47 22.13 4.58
CA LYS A 115 5.47 23.08 4.08
C LYS A 115 4.94 22.72 2.71
N ARG A 116 5.77 22.15 1.82
CA ARG A 116 5.32 21.65 0.51
C ARG A 116 6.01 20.33 0.21
N PHE A 117 5.24 19.34 -0.22
CA PHE A 117 5.75 18.07 -0.73
C PHE A 117 5.40 17.92 -2.21
N TYR A 118 6.39 17.71 -3.05
CA TYR A 118 6.21 17.44 -4.47
C TYR A 118 6.66 16.01 -4.73
N SER A 119 5.80 15.21 -5.36
CA SER A 119 6.15 13.87 -5.82
C SER A 119 5.81 13.73 -7.28
N GLY A 120 6.77 13.29 -8.10
CA GLY A 120 6.52 13.02 -9.50
C GLY A 120 7.75 13.13 -10.39
N THR A 121 7.49 13.30 -11.68
CA THR A 121 8.53 13.34 -12.72
C THR A 121 8.77 14.78 -13.14
N PHE A 122 9.83 15.40 -12.61
CA PHE A 122 10.18 16.79 -12.87
C PHE A 122 11.47 16.92 -13.70
N LEU A 123 12.46 16.09 -13.41
CA LEU A 123 13.74 16.02 -14.11
C LEU A 123 14.17 14.56 -14.28
N THR A 124 14.01 14.03 -15.48
CA THR A 124 14.31 12.63 -15.82
C THR A 124 15.72 12.44 -16.33
N SER A 125 16.21 11.21 -16.19
CA SER A 125 17.30 10.61 -16.95
C SER A 125 16.72 9.47 -17.80
N LEU A 126 15.99 9.78 -18.88
CA LEU A 126 15.34 8.81 -19.79
C LEU A 126 14.54 7.71 -19.06
N ASP A 127 14.94 6.45 -19.20
CA ASP A 127 14.36 5.23 -18.59
C ASP A 127 15.07 4.83 -17.28
N GLY A 128 15.88 5.72 -16.70
CA GLY A 128 16.59 5.45 -15.46
C GLY A 128 15.65 5.06 -14.32
N HIS A 129 15.93 3.93 -13.68
CA HIS A 129 15.17 3.46 -12.52
C HIS A 129 15.83 3.98 -11.26
N GLY A 130 15.49 5.22 -10.92
CA GLY A 130 16.04 5.90 -9.76
C GLY A 130 15.24 7.12 -9.36
N ILE A 131 15.63 7.69 -8.23
CA ILE A 131 14.98 8.85 -7.63
C ILE A 131 16.02 9.89 -7.23
N SER A 132 15.58 11.15 -7.15
CA SER A 132 16.32 12.19 -6.45
C SER A 132 15.42 12.90 -5.46
N ILE A 133 15.96 13.21 -4.29
CA ILE A 133 15.31 13.99 -3.26
C ILE A 133 15.98 15.35 -3.24
N THR A 134 15.16 16.40 -3.29
CA THR A 134 15.61 17.78 -3.08
C THR A 134 14.95 18.35 -1.84
N ILE A 135 15.75 18.90 -0.93
CA ILE A 135 15.26 19.70 0.19
C ILE A 135 15.58 21.16 -0.10
N LEU A 136 14.57 22.02 0.00
CA LEU A 136 14.68 23.47 -0.10
C LEU A 136 14.29 24.08 1.25
N ARG A 137 15.20 24.84 1.86
CA ARG A 137 14.95 25.58 3.09
C ARG A 137 14.01 26.75 2.80
N VAL A 138 12.96 26.92 3.61
CA VAL A 138 12.07 28.09 3.53
C VAL A 138 12.69 29.23 4.34
N TYR A 139 13.56 30.00 3.69
CA TYR A 139 14.25 31.15 4.32
C TYR A 139 13.49 32.47 4.22
N ASP A 140 12.42 32.52 3.43
CA ASP A 140 11.54 33.67 3.20
C ASP A 140 10.10 33.17 3.06
N GLU A 141 9.16 33.82 3.74
CA GLU A 141 7.73 33.48 3.67
C GLU A 141 7.15 33.63 2.26
N ASN A 142 7.70 34.57 1.47
CA ASN A 142 7.29 34.77 0.07
C ASN A 142 7.65 33.59 -0.83
N LEU A 143 8.60 32.75 -0.43
CA LEU A 143 9.04 31.61 -1.24
C LEU A 143 7.89 30.63 -1.51
N LEU A 144 7.05 30.39 -0.51
CA LEU A 144 5.88 29.53 -0.65
C LEU A 144 4.87 30.14 -1.64
N ALA A 145 4.63 31.46 -1.55
CA ALA A 145 3.76 32.17 -2.47
C ALA A 145 4.27 32.10 -3.92
N TYR A 146 5.59 32.14 -4.13
CA TYR A 146 6.17 31.98 -5.47
C TYR A 146 6.06 30.55 -6.01
N LEU A 147 6.21 29.53 -5.15
CA LEU A 147 6.06 28.12 -5.54
C LEU A 147 4.60 27.79 -5.89
N ASP A 148 3.65 28.42 -5.21
CA ASP A 148 2.21 28.21 -5.41
C ASP A 148 1.59 29.14 -6.47
N ALA A 149 2.37 30.09 -7.01
CA ALA A 149 1.87 31.04 -7.99
C ALA A 149 1.36 30.32 -9.25
N PRO A 150 0.20 30.72 -9.79
CA PRO A 150 -0.37 30.09 -10.97
C PRO A 150 0.58 30.23 -12.16
N THR A 151 0.77 29.14 -12.90
CA THR A 151 1.64 29.08 -14.07
C THR A 151 1.03 28.22 -15.15
N ASN A 152 1.34 28.55 -16.40
CA ASN A 152 0.98 27.78 -17.59
C ASN A 152 2.12 26.84 -18.02
N ALA A 153 3.16 26.68 -17.20
CA ALA A 153 4.25 25.76 -17.47
C ALA A 153 3.71 24.31 -17.44
N PRO A 154 3.86 23.53 -18.53
CA PRO A 154 3.15 22.26 -18.71
C PRO A 154 3.55 21.17 -17.71
N ALA A 155 4.77 21.24 -17.18
CA ALA A 155 5.32 20.26 -16.24
C ALA A 155 5.34 20.76 -14.77
N TRP A 156 4.96 22.02 -14.51
CA TRP A 156 4.91 22.53 -13.14
C TRP A 156 3.58 22.16 -12.50
N ARG A 157 3.61 21.15 -11.64
CA ARG A 157 2.43 20.70 -10.90
C ARG A 157 2.37 21.38 -9.53
N PRO A 158 1.17 21.73 -9.05
CA PRO A 158 1.00 22.13 -7.66
C PRO A 158 1.56 21.08 -6.70
N SER A 159 1.88 21.50 -5.48
CA SER A 159 2.36 20.59 -4.44
C SER A 159 1.35 19.48 -4.19
N THR A 160 1.83 18.24 -4.12
CA THR A 160 1.03 17.05 -3.79
C THR A 160 0.41 17.20 -2.40
N VAL A 161 1.16 17.77 -1.45
CA VAL A 161 0.69 18.03 -0.09
C VAL A 161 1.05 19.44 0.32
N THR A 162 0.02 20.24 0.58
CA THR A 162 0.14 21.58 1.16
C THR A 162 0.18 21.44 2.67
N GLU A 163 1.39 21.53 3.23
CA GLU A 163 1.72 21.28 4.64
C GLU A 163 1.35 19.88 5.14
N VAL A 164 2.37 19.12 5.56
CA VAL A 164 2.15 17.74 6.01
C VAL A 164 1.60 17.75 7.43
N ASP A 165 0.38 17.24 7.58
CA ASP A 165 -0.25 17.02 8.88
C ASP A 165 0.14 15.65 9.45
N TYR A 166 1.15 15.63 10.31
CA TYR A 166 1.65 14.41 10.94
C TYR A 166 0.65 13.74 11.87
N THR A 167 -0.40 14.43 12.33
CA THR A 167 -1.41 13.83 13.21
C THR A 167 -2.30 12.81 12.51
N LYS A 168 -2.37 12.89 11.17
CA LYS A 168 -3.16 11.97 10.32
C LYS A 168 -2.38 10.73 9.90
N LEU A 169 -1.07 10.66 10.17
CA LEU A 169 -0.24 9.50 9.82
C LEU A 169 -0.46 8.30 10.75
N ASP A 170 -0.97 8.53 11.95
CA ASP A 170 -1.31 7.46 12.87
C ASP A 170 -2.60 6.81 12.36
N LEU A 171 -2.46 5.81 11.49
CA LEU A 171 -3.55 4.92 11.12
C LEU A 171 -4.11 4.34 12.43
N LYS A 172 -5.31 4.76 12.81
CA LYS A 172 -6.05 4.11 13.90
C LYS A 172 -6.07 2.62 13.57
N THR A 173 -5.36 1.82 14.35
CA THR A 173 -5.44 0.36 14.26
C THR A 173 -6.91 0.00 14.40
N LYS A 174 -7.46 -0.69 13.40
CA LYS A 174 -8.86 -1.15 13.35
C LYS A 174 -9.20 -2.20 14.42
N GLU A 175 -8.68 -2.08 15.63
CA GLU A 175 -9.11 -2.90 16.76
C GLU A 175 -10.50 -2.46 17.25
N GLU A 176 -10.94 -1.23 16.96
CA GLU A 176 -12.25 -0.70 17.37
C GLU A 176 -13.44 -1.18 16.49
N GLU A 177 -13.21 -1.69 15.27
CA GLU A 177 -14.31 -2.15 14.40
C GLU A 177 -14.88 -3.53 14.78
N LYS A 178 -14.21 -4.30 15.65
CA LYS A 178 -14.74 -5.61 16.09
C LYS A 178 -15.90 -5.52 17.08
N GLN A 179 -16.19 -4.36 17.67
CA GLN A 179 -17.27 -4.22 18.66
C GLN A 179 -18.65 -3.86 18.10
N VAL A 180 -18.82 -3.66 16.78
CA VAL A 180 -20.11 -3.18 16.22
C VAL A 180 -21.02 -4.31 15.68
N LYS A 181 -20.56 -5.57 15.60
CA LYS A 181 -21.39 -6.70 15.08
C LYS A 181 -22.15 -7.52 16.15
N GLU A 182 -22.31 -7.01 17.37
CA GLU A 182 -23.16 -7.66 18.40
C GLU A 182 -24.58 -7.06 18.53
N THR A 183 -24.96 -6.10 17.69
CA THR A 183 -26.34 -5.54 17.72
C THR A 183 -27.14 -5.97 16.51
N ASP A 184 -27.53 -7.23 16.49
CA ASP A 184 -28.77 -7.63 15.83
C ASP A 184 -29.48 -8.67 16.71
N GLU A 185 -29.84 -8.24 17.92
CA GLU A 185 -30.90 -8.87 18.70
C GLU A 185 -32.24 -8.67 17.97
N MET A 186 -32.44 -9.35 16.84
CA MET A 186 -33.78 -9.61 16.35
C MET A 186 -34.40 -10.68 17.25
N LYS A 187 -35.19 -10.18 18.20
CA LYS A 187 -36.18 -10.91 18.98
C LYS A 187 -37.24 -11.48 18.02
N ASP A 188 -37.69 -12.69 18.32
CA ASP A 188 -38.86 -13.37 17.75
C ASP A 188 -38.72 -14.01 16.35
N ALA A 189 -37.76 -14.91 16.17
CA ALA A 189 -38.05 -16.10 15.37
C ALA A 189 -38.72 -17.13 16.31
N ASN A 190 -39.94 -17.56 16.01
CA ASN A 190 -40.56 -18.63 16.80
C ASN A 190 -39.76 -19.93 16.59
N PRO A 191 -39.38 -20.65 17.66
CA PRO A 191 -38.69 -21.92 17.52
C PRO A 191 -39.59 -22.89 16.74
N THR A 192 -39.03 -23.50 15.69
CA THR A 192 -39.74 -24.55 14.98
C THR A 192 -39.72 -25.84 15.78
N ALA A 193 -40.84 -26.57 15.82
CA ALA A 193 -40.97 -27.84 16.54
C ALA A 193 -40.01 -28.94 16.02
N ASP A 194 -39.40 -28.73 14.85
CA ASP A 194 -38.63 -29.72 14.09
C ASP A 194 -37.10 -29.43 14.07
N GLY A 195 -36.52 -28.84 15.12
CA GLY A 195 -35.06 -28.59 15.17
C GLY A 195 -34.20 -29.84 14.91
N ASN A 196 -34.63 -31.00 15.44
CA ASN A 196 -33.99 -32.29 15.20
C ASN A 196 -34.08 -32.77 13.73
N LEU A 197 -35.05 -32.29 12.95
CA LEU A 197 -35.13 -32.57 11.52
C LEU A 197 -34.11 -31.71 10.76
N VAL A 198 -34.01 -30.42 11.10
CA VAL A 198 -33.07 -29.48 10.49
C VAL A 198 -31.62 -29.89 10.73
N GLU A 199 -31.31 -30.34 11.94
CA GLU A 199 -30.00 -30.88 12.28
C GLU A 199 -29.62 -32.09 11.39
N ARG A 200 -30.53 -33.07 11.26
CA ARG A 200 -30.31 -34.25 10.40
C ARG A 200 -30.19 -33.89 8.91
N MET A 201 -30.96 -32.91 8.44
CA MET A 201 -30.85 -32.41 7.08
C MET A 201 -29.47 -31.77 6.85
N MET A 202 -28.99 -30.96 7.77
CA MET A 202 -27.68 -30.32 7.69
C MET A 202 -26.55 -31.37 7.68
N GLU A 203 -26.62 -32.38 8.54
CA GLU A 203 -25.67 -33.48 8.56
C GLU A 203 -25.65 -34.24 7.22
N SER A 204 -26.83 -34.57 6.69
CA SER A 204 -26.94 -35.26 5.40
C SER A 204 -26.35 -34.45 4.24
N VAL A 205 -26.58 -33.13 4.24
CA VAL A 205 -26.00 -32.23 3.23
C VAL A 205 -24.48 -32.17 3.35
N CYS A 206 -23.96 -32.02 4.58
CA CYS A 206 -22.51 -31.99 4.83
C CYS A 206 -21.83 -33.30 4.43
N GLU A 207 -22.46 -34.45 4.71
CA GLU A 207 -21.95 -35.75 4.26
C GLU A 207 -21.92 -35.87 2.74
N GLU A 208 -22.99 -35.46 2.06
CA GLU A 208 -23.07 -35.54 0.60
C GLU A 208 -22.04 -34.62 -0.07
N MET A 209 -21.84 -33.41 0.46
CA MET A 209 -20.79 -32.49 0.02
C MET A 209 -19.39 -33.12 0.13
N LYS A 210 -19.10 -33.82 1.23
CA LYS A 210 -17.82 -34.51 1.42
C LYS A 210 -17.66 -35.73 0.50
N LYS A 211 -18.73 -36.50 0.27
CA LYS A 211 -18.71 -37.68 -0.61
C LYS A 211 -18.46 -37.32 -2.07
N ARG A 212 -18.94 -36.15 -2.51
CA ARG A 212 -18.81 -35.68 -3.89
C ARG A 212 -17.57 -34.86 -4.16
N GLU A 213 -16.61 -34.78 -3.24
CA GLU A 213 -15.37 -34.00 -3.40
C GLU A 213 -14.67 -34.32 -4.73
N ASP A 214 -14.33 -35.60 -4.97
CA ASP A 214 -13.63 -36.02 -6.19
C ASP A 214 -14.47 -35.82 -7.46
N GLU A 215 -15.78 -36.02 -7.37
CA GLU A 215 -16.69 -35.84 -8.51
C GLU A 215 -16.77 -34.37 -8.91
N LEU A 216 -16.94 -33.48 -7.94
CA LEU A 216 -17.03 -32.03 -8.15
C LEU A 216 -15.70 -31.46 -8.63
N ASN A 217 -14.56 -31.87 -8.07
CA ASN A 217 -13.24 -31.47 -8.55
C ASN A 217 -13.01 -31.94 -10.00
N ARG A 218 -13.45 -33.15 -10.34
CA ARG A 218 -13.34 -33.67 -11.72
C ARG A 218 -14.21 -32.88 -12.70
N LEU A 219 -15.43 -32.52 -12.32
CA LEU A 219 -16.33 -31.71 -13.15
C LEU A 219 -15.80 -30.29 -13.33
N ASP A 220 -15.35 -29.69 -12.24
CA ASP A 220 -14.80 -28.35 -12.21
C ASP A 220 -13.48 -28.25 -13.01
N GLY A 221 -12.59 -29.23 -12.90
CA GLY A 221 -11.33 -29.28 -13.64
C GLY A 221 -11.45 -29.33 -15.16
N ALA A 222 -12.65 -29.53 -15.72
CA ALA A 222 -12.88 -29.43 -17.15
C ALA A 222 -12.84 -27.96 -17.67
N ALA A 223 -13.13 -26.98 -16.82
CA ALA A 223 -13.23 -25.57 -17.20
C ALA A 223 -12.79 -24.56 -16.11
N GLY A 224 -12.47 -25.04 -14.91
CA GLY A 224 -12.06 -24.28 -13.73
C GLY A 224 -10.73 -24.77 -13.17
N ASP A 225 -10.49 -24.49 -11.89
CA ASP A 225 -9.26 -24.80 -11.15
C ASP A 225 -9.30 -26.14 -10.40
N ALA A 226 -10.41 -26.89 -10.54
CA ALA A 226 -10.60 -28.22 -9.97
C ALA A 226 -10.62 -28.25 -8.44
N ASP A 227 -11.04 -27.16 -7.81
CA ASP A 227 -11.05 -27.02 -6.35
C ASP A 227 -12.48 -27.00 -5.75
N CYS A 228 -13.51 -26.95 -6.58
CA CYS A 228 -14.90 -26.77 -6.14
C CYS A 228 -15.35 -27.83 -5.12
N GLY A 229 -15.01 -29.10 -5.35
CA GLY A 229 -15.31 -30.19 -4.43
C GLY A 229 -14.55 -30.08 -3.11
N SER A 230 -13.25 -29.77 -3.16
CA SER A 230 -12.43 -29.58 -1.96
C SER A 230 -12.90 -28.37 -1.15
N THR A 231 -13.35 -27.32 -1.82
CA THR A 231 -13.99 -26.14 -1.24
C THR A 231 -15.27 -26.52 -0.46
N PHE A 232 -16.19 -27.27 -1.08
CA PHE A 232 -17.41 -27.73 -0.38
C PHE A 232 -17.11 -28.71 0.75
N ALA A 233 -16.12 -29.59 0.59
CA ALA A 233 -15.70 -30.51 1.64
C ALA A 233 -15.08 -29.77 2.84
N SER A 234 -14.33 -28.68 2.62
CA SER A 234 -13.82 -27.80 3.66
C SER A 234 -14.96 -27.14 4.46
N ALA A 235 -15.93 -26.54 3.75
CA ALA A 235 -17.11 -25.93 4.38
C ALA A 235 -17.92 -26.94 5.20
N ALA A 236 -18.19 -28.12 4.64
CA ALA A 236 -18.90 -29.19 5.33
C ALA A 236 -18.17 -29.65 6.60
N LYS A 237 -16.83 -29.73 6.59
CA LYS A 237 -16.03 -30.03 7.79
C LYS A 237 -16.14 -28.90 8.83
N ALA A 238 -16.09 -27.64 8.39
CA ALA A 238 -16.20 -26.49 9.28
C ALA A 238 -17.58 -26.41 9.95
N ILE A 239 -18.66 -26.64 9.20
CA ILE A 239 -20.03 -26.69 9.73
C ILE A 239 -20.18 -27.84 10.73
N TYR A 240 -19.66 -29.01 10.40
CA TYR A 240 -19.71 -30.17 11.29
C TYR A 240 -18.98 -29.92 12.61
N ASN A 241 -17.82 -29.25 12.57
CA ASN A 241 -17.07 -28.88 13.78
C ASN A 241 -17.76 -27.78 14.60
N ALA A 242 -18.57 -26.94 13.96
CA ALA A 242 -19.32 -25.87 14.63
C ALA A 242 -20.70 -26.31 15.13
N LYS A 243 -21.08 -27.58 14.93
CA LYS A 243 -22.42 -28.11 15.19
C LYS A 243 -22.97 -27.75 16.58
N ASP A 244 -22.15 -27.84 17.63
CA ASP A 244 -22.55 -27.57 19.01
C ASP A 244 -22.89 -26.08 19.27
N LYS A 245 -22.51 -25.17 18.36
CA LYS A 245 -22.74 -23.72 18.45
C LYS A 245 -23.87 -23.24 17.54
N LEU A 246 -24.42 -24.12 16.70
CA LEU A 246 -25.44 -23.76 15.72
C LEU A 246 -26.84 -23.77 16.35
N ASP A 247 -27.65 -22.76 16.00
CA ASP A 247 -29.02 -22.62 16.48
C ASP A 247 -30.01 -23.32 15.54
N PHE A 248 -30.20 -24.63 15.74
CA PHE A 248 -31.14 -25.44 14.94
C PHE A 248 -32.62 -25.13 15.22
N ALA A 249 -32.94 -24.40 16.28
CA ALA A 249 -34.32 -24.04 16.61
C ALA A 249 -34.84 -22.87 15.75
N HIS A 250 -33.93 -22.03 15.25
CA HIS A 250 -34.26 -20.82 14.48
C HIS A 250 -33.59 -20.85 13.10
N PRO A 251 -34.30 -21.27 12.03
CA PRO A 251 -33.73 -21.43 10.69
C PRO A 251 -33.00 -20.19 10.16
N TYR A 252 -33.50 -18.99 10.46
CA TYR A 252 -32.84 -17.73 10.10
C TYR A 252 -31.45 -17.59 10.73
N ARG A 253 -31.32 -17.87 12.03
CA ARG A 253 -30.04 -17.80 12.75
C ARG A 253 -29.10 -18.89 12.27
N LEU A 254 -29.61 -20.10 12.05
CA LEU A 254 -28.83 -21.20 11.48
C LEU A 254 -28.25 -20.84 10.11
N LEU A 255 -29.07 -20.35 9.18
CA LEU A 255 -28.62 -19.97 7.84
C LEU A 255 -27.57 -18.85 7.90
N ARG A 256 -27.73 -17.89 8.82
CA ARG A 256 -26.71 -16.85 9.06
C ARG A 256 -25.40 -17.44 9.55
N GLN A 257 -25.44 -18.27 10.60
CA GLN A 257 -24.24 -18.89 11.18
C GLN A 257 -23.53 -19.79 10.16
N VAL A 258 -24.29 -20.56 9.38
CA VAL A 258 -23.74 -21.40 8.30
C VAL A 258 -23.11 -20.55 7.21
N SER A 259 -23.73 -19.42 6.84
CA SER A 259 -23.20 -18.47 5.86
C SER A 259 -21.89 -17.82 6.31
N GLU A 260 -21.78 -17.45 7.58
CA GLU A 260 -20.55 -16.93 8.20
C GLU A 260 -19.45 -17.99 8.18
N ILE A 261 -19.77 -19.24 8.54
CA ILE A 261 -18.83 -20.36 8.47
C ILE A 261 -18.38 -20.59 7.01
N PHE A 262 -19.29 -20.53 6.04
CA PHE A 262 -18.97 -20.68 4.63
C PHE A 262 -18.02 -19.57 4.15
N GLU A 263 -18.24 -18.32 4.54
CA GLU A 263 -17.35 -17.19 4.18
C GLU A 263 -15.93 -17.39 4.71
N GLU A 264 -15.79 -17.87 5.95
CA GLU A 264 -14.48 -18.06 6.58
C GLU A 264 -13.75 -19.32 6.10
N SER A 265 -14.50 -20.38 5.76
CA SER A 265 -13.95 -21.70 5.41
C SER A 265 -13.79 -21.94 3.90
N VAL A 266 -14.41 -21.10 3.07
CA VAL A 266 -14.32 -21.17 1.60
C VAL A 266 -13.58 -19.95 1.07
N GLY A 267 -12.41 -20.21 0.47
CA GLY A 267 -11.66 -19.19 -0.26
C GLY A 267 -12.32 -18.80 -1.59
N GLY A 268 -11.82 -17.71 -2.17
CA GLY A 268 -12.19 -17.28 -3.53
C GLY A 268 -13.60 -16.67 -3.66
N THR A 269 -14.02 -16.47 -4.91
CA THR A 269 -15.33 -15.87 -5.24
C THR A 269 -16.51 -16.72 -4.77
N SER A 270 -16.32 -18.04 -4.67
CA SER A 270 -17.30 -19.01 -4.16
C SER A 270 -17.73 -18.71 -2.73
N GLY A 271 -16.83 -18.25 -1.86
CA GLY A 271 -17.14 -17.87 -0.48
C GLY A 271 -17.97 -16.59 -0.44
N ALA A 272 -17.53 -15.57 -1.17
CA ALA A 272 -18.22 -14.28 -1.25
C ALA A 272 -19.64 -14.38 -1.86
N VAL A 273 -19.81 -15.15 -2.94
CA VAL A 273 -21.13 -15.34 -3.58
C VAL A 273 -22.06 -16.13 -2.67
N ARG A 274 -21.58 -17.15 -1.96
CA ARG A 274 -22.44 -17.96 -1.07
C ARG A 274 -22.78 -17.23 0.23
N HIS A 275 -21.93 -16.33 0.69
CA HIS A 275 -22.29 -15.38 1.75
C HIS A 275 -23.49 -14.50 1.35
N SER A 276 -23.54 -14.08 0.08
CA SER A 276 -24.62 -13.21 -0.42
C SER A 276 -26.00 -13.88 -0.51
N ILE A 277 -26.09 -15.23 -0.43
CA ILE A 277 -27.36 -15.97 -0.42
C ILE A 277 -28.18 -15.69 0.86
N ARG A 278 -27.58 -15.09 1.91
CA ARG A 278 -28.27 -14.59 3.11
C ARG A 278 -29.37 -13.54 2.81
N LEU A 279 -29.35 -12.91 1.64
CA LEU A 279 -30.25 -11.81 1.26
C LEU A 279 -31.54 -12.25 0.55
N LEU A 280 -31.77 -13.55 0.38
CA LEU A 280 -33.00 -14.13 -0.20
C LEU A 280 -33.79 -14.89 0.87
#